data_AF-T0PFL6-F1
#
_entry.id   AF-T0PFL6-F1
#
_cell.length_a   1.000
_cell.length_b   1.000
_cell.length_c   1.000
_cell.angle_alpha   90.00
_cell.angle_beta   90.00
_cell.angle_gamma   90.00
#
_symmetry.space_group_name_H-M   'P 1'
#
loop_
_entity.id
_entity.type
_entity.pdbx_description
1 polymer ?
#
loop_
_entity_poly.entity_id
_entity_poly.type
_entity_poly.pdbx_seq_one_letter_code
_entity_poly.pdbx_strand_id
1 'polypeptide(L)'
;MVEKKKKLFEHISDCLRNNGYVYIWDIDKKPLQTFRGNIKVSLPDKTLKDFKINCLNPFTNNSKEKIINVLKEFFEVLDIKHSDNIFSIVCKKRGI
;
A
#
# COMPACT_ATOMS: atom_id res chain seq x y z
N MET A 1 8.80 12.71 3.55
CA MET A 1 8.05 11.62 2.87
C MET A 1 7.18 10.80 3.82
N VAL A 2 7.67 10.41 5.00
CA VAL A 2 6.88 9.65 6.00
C VAL A 2 5.63 10.40 6.43
N GLU A 3 5.78 11.68 6.76
CA GLU A 3 4.70 12.60 7.14
C GLU A 3 3.53 12.61 6.15
N LYS A 4 3.82 12.60 4.84
CA LYS A 4 2.77 12.65 3.80
C LYS A 4 1.97 11.36 3.74
N LYS A 5 2.62 10.20 3.90
CA LYS A 5 1.92 8.90 3.92
C LYS A 5 1.10 8.74 5.20
N LYS A 6 1.60 9.21 6.34
CA LYS A 6 0.86 9.22 7.60
C LYS A 6 -0.44 10.02 7.48
N LYS A 7 -0.36 11.27 7.03
CA LYS A 7 -1.55 12.11 6.79
C LYS A 7 -2.52 11.51 5.79
N LEU A 8 -2.02 10.84 4.75
CA LEU A 8 -2.86 10.13 3.78
C LEU A 8 -3.63 8.97 4.45
N PHE A 9 -2.95 8.14 5.23
CA PHE A 9 -3.58 7.00 5.90
C PHE A 9 -4.56 7.42 6.99
N GLU A 10 -4.25 8.49 7.72
CA GLU A 10 -5.17 9.15 8.65
C GLU A 10 -6.44 9.60 7.92
N HIS A 11 -6.29 10.38 6.84
CA HIS A 11 -7.44 10.84 6.05
C HIS A 11 -8.28 9.69 5.47
N ILE A 12 -7.63 8.63 4.96
CA ILE A 12 -8.33 7.42 4.49
C ILE A 12 -9.11 6.78 5.64
N SER A 13 -8.51 6.68 6.82
CA SER A 13 -9.19 6.14 8.01
C SER A 13 -10.43 6.97 8.35
N ASP A 14 -10.34 8.29 8.34
CA ASP A 14 -11.46 9.18 8.65
C ASP A 14 -12.62 9.03 7.67
N CYS A 15 -12.33 8.83 6.39
CA CYS A 15 -13.35 8.59 5.36
C CYS A 15 -13.96 7.19 5.39
N LEU A 16 -13.31 6.22 6.05
CA LEU A 16 -13.76 4.83 6.08
C LEU A 16 -14.77 4.60 7.20
N ARG A 17 -15.83 3.84 6.91
CA ARG A 17 -16.76 3.33 7.94
C ARG A 17 -16.01 2.41 8.91
N ASN A 18 -16.50 2.31 10.14
CA ASN A 18 -16.00 1.32 11.11
C ASN A 18 -16.04 -0.07 10.49
N ASN A 19 -15.01 -0.88 10.75
CA ASN A 19 -14.80 -2.19 10.14
C ASN A 19 -14.61 -2.20 8.61
N GLY A 20 -14.45 -1.03 7.98
CA GLY A 20 -14.15 -0.94 6.56
C GLY A 20 -12.78 -1.51 6.20
N TYR A 21 -12.62 -1.93 4.95
CA TYR A 21 -11.40 -2.54 4.43
C TYR A 21 -10.62 -1.57 3.54
N VAL A 22 -9.30 -1.61 3.64
CA VAL A 22 -8.38 -0.91 2.75
C VAL A 22 -7.50 -1.93 2.07
N TYR A 23 -7.43 -1.86 0.74
CA TYR A 23 -6.57 -2.69 -0.09
C TYR A 23 -5.49 -1.80 -0.68
N ILE A 24 -4.24 -2.12 -0.39
CA ILE A 24 -3.07 -1.36 -0.85
C ILE A 24 -2.24 -2.25 -1.74
N TRP A 25 -1.85 -1.74 -2.90
CA TRP A 25 -0.81 -2.31 -3.75
C TRP A 25 0.26 -1.24 -3.94
N ASP A 26 1.49 -1.53 -3.56
CA ASP A 26 2.63 -0.62 -3.73
C ASP A 26 3.87 -1.44 -4.10
N ILE A 27 4.89 -0.76 -4.63
CA ILE A 27 6.14 -1.39 -5.04
C ILE A 27 7.07 -1.42 -3.84
N ASP A 28 7.66 -2.58 -3.56
CA ASP A 28 8.71 -2.74 -2.57
C ASP A 28 10.02 -2.17 -3.11
N LYS A 29 10.11 -0.84 -3.10
CA LYS A 29 11.24 -0.10 -3.63
C LYS A 29 12.14 0.39 -2.51
N LYS A 30 13.38 -0.09 -2.51
CA LYS A 30 14.46 0.42 -1.66
C LYS A 30 15.11 1.67 -2.27
N PRO A 31 15.79 2.52 -1.46
CA PRO A 31 16.60 3.63 -1.96
C PRO A 31 17.59 3.15 -3.04
N LEU A 32 17.91 4.04 -3.98
CA LEU A 32 18.81 3.82 -5.12
C LEU A 32 18.33 2.82 -6.18
N GLN A 33 17.16 2.20 -5.99
CA GLN A 33 16.54 1.38 -7.03
C GLN A 33 15.66 2.25 -7.93
N THR A 34 15.36 1.80 -9.15
CA THR A 34 14.30 2.37 -10.00
C THR A 34 13.37 1.23 -10.43
N PHE A 35 12.10 1.54 -10.65
CA PHE A 35 11.14 0.54 -11.11
C PHE A 35 10.30 1.12 -12.24
N ARG A 36 10.22 0.36 -13.34
CA ARG A 36 9.30 0.63 -14.45
C ARG A 36 8.72 -0.69 -14.90
N GLY A 37 7.40 -0.82 -14.84
CA GLY A 37 6.74 -2.08 -15.16
C GLY A 37 5.23 -1.97 -15.18
N ASN A 38 4.59 -3.04 -15.62
CA ASN A 38 3.14 -3.19 -15.55
C ASN A 38 2.82 -4.14 -14.39
N ILE A 39 1.88 -3.73 -13.55
CA ILE A 39 1.35 -4.55 -12.47
C ILE A 39 -0.05 -4.99 -12.85
N LYS A 40 -0.29 -6.30 -12.89
CA LYS A 40 -1.63 -6.88 -13.04
C LYS A 40 -2.12 -7.33 -11.66
N VAL A 41 -3.26 -6.82 -11.22
CA VAL A 41 -3.88 -7.21 -9.95
C VAL A 41 -5.25 -7.83 -10.19
N SER A 42 -5.57 -8.87 -9.42
CA SER A 42 -6.92 -9.40 -9.32
C SER A 42 -7.66 -8.71 -8.17
N LEU A 43 -8.78 -8.08 -8.48
CA LEU A 43 -9.67 -7.49 -7.49
C LEU A 43 -10.59 -8.56 -6.86
N PRO A 44 -11.25 -8.27 -5.72
CA PRO A 44 -12.15 -9.21 -5.05
C PRO A 44 -13.33 -9.70 -5.93
N ASP A 45 -13.76 -8.89 -6.90
CA ASP A 45 -14.79 -9.23 -7.88
C ASP A 45 -14.26 -10.07 -9.07
N LYS A 46 -13.00 -10.55 -8.98
CA LYS A 46 -12.26 -11.29 -10.02
C LYS A 46 -11.93 -10.48 -11.27
N THR A 47 -12.16 -9.17 -11.27
CA THR A 47 -11.71 -8.32 -12.36
C THR A 47 -10.19 -8.17 -12.31
N LEU A 48 -9.56 -8.22 -13.48
CA LEU A 48 -8.13 -7.96 -13.64
C LEU A 48 -7.94 -6.50 -14.00
N LYS A 49 -7.07 -5.80 -13.25
CA LYS A 49 -6.64 -4.44 -13.60
C LYS A 49 -5.15 -4.41 -13.87
N ASP A 50 -4.81 -3.76 -14.98
CA ASP A 50 -3.43 -3.48 -15.39
C ASP A 50 -3.07 -2.04 -15.04
N PHE A 51 -1.99 -1.87 -14.28
CA PHE A 51 -1.45 -0.58 -13.87
C PHE A 51 -0.05 -0.40 -14.43
N LYS A 52 0.17 0.67 -15.21
CA LYS A 52 1.52 1.07 -15.60
C LYS A 52 2.14 1.84 -14.44
N ILE A 53 3.22 1.34 -13.86
CA ILE A 53 3.92 2.05 -12.79
C ILE A 53 5.31 2.47 -13.24
N ASN A 54 5.63 3.74 -12.97
CA ASN A 54 6.90 4.35 -13.28
C ASN A 54 7.45 5.07 -12.03
N CYS A 55 8.27 4.37 -11.24
CA CYS A 55 8.91 4.86 -10.04
C CYS A 55 10.41 5.09 -10.29
N LEU A 56 10.72 6.16 -11.03
CA LEU A 56 12.09 6.51 -11.43
C LEU A 56 12.86 7.33 -10.38
N ASN A 57 12.18 7.89 -9.37
CA ASN A 57 12.84 8.68 -8.34
C ASN A 57 13.69 7.76 -7.43
N PRO A 58 15.03 7.84 -7.43
CA PRO A 58 15.88 6.91 -6.68
C PRO A 58 15.90 7.20 -5.17
N PHE A 59 15.43 8.36 -4.73
CA PHE A 59 15.45 8.78 -3.32
C PHE A 59 14.18 8.38 -2.56
N THR A 60 13.15 7.86 -3.23
CA THR A 60 11.93 7.40 -2.56
C THR A 60 12.15 6.05 -1.89
N ASN A 61 11.90 6.01 -0.58
CA ASN A 61 11.88 4.78 0.21
C ASN A 61 10.43 4.41 0.54
N ASN A 62 9.91 3.41 -0.18
CA ASN A 62 8.58 2.83 -0.01
C ASN A 62 8.68 1.36 0.39
N SER A 63 9.72 0.98 1.14
CA SER A 63 9.85 -0.41 1.56
C SER A 63 8.61 -0.89 2.32
N LYS A 64 8.25 -2.15 2.11
CA LYS A 64 7.09 -2.79 2.73
C LYS A 64 7.04 -2.57 4.25
N GLU A 65 8.16 -2.73 4.96
CA GLU A 65 8.21 -2.58 6.42
C GLU A 65 7.80 -1.18 6.87
N LYS A 66 8.27 -0.16 6.14
CA LYS A 66 7.99 1.23 6.47
C LYS A 66 6.51 1.56 6.29
N ILE A 67 5.89 1.02 5.25
CA ILE A 67 4.46 1.20 4.98
C ILE A 67 3.61 0.50 6.03
N ILE A 68 3.97 -0.73 6.39
CA ILE A 68 3.31 -1.47 7.47
C ILE A 68 3.39 -0.71 8.80
N ASN A 69 4.55 -0.15 9.14
CA ASN A 69 4.71 0.56 10.41
C ASN A 69 3.78 1.78 10.54
N VAL A 70 3.62 2.56 9.47
CA VAL A 70 2.68 3.71 9.49
C VAL A 70 1.22 3.24 9.47
N LEU A 71 0.90 2.18 8.70
CA LEU A 71 -0.47 1.65 8.61
C LEU A 71 -1.00 1.11 9.94
N LYS A 72 -0.14 0.49 10.74
CA LYS A 72 -0.49 -0.08 12.06
C LYS A 72 -0.96 0.97 13.07
N GLU A 73 -0.70 2.25 12.84
CA GLU A 73 -1.23 3.33 13.70
C GLU A 73 -2.75 3.48 13.54
N PHE A 74 -3.29 3.21 12.35
CA PHE A 74 -4.70 3.51 12.01
C PHE A 74 -5.52 2.24 11.71
N PHE A 75 -4.87 1.15 11.31
CA PHE A 75 -5.54 -0.06 10.86
C PHE A 75 -5.00 -1.31 11.55
N GLU A 76 -5.82 -2.37 11.54
CA GLU A 76 -5.39 -3.74 11.75
C GLU A 76 -4.94 -4.32 10.41
N VAL A 77 -3.74 -4.90 10.35
CA VAL A 77 -3.22 -5.55 9.13
C VAL A 77 -3.68 -7.01 9.14
N LEU A 78 -4.44 -7.42 8.13
CA LEU A 78 -5.04 -8.75 8.04
C LEU A 78 -4.23 -9.70 7.16
N ASP A 79 -3.71 -9.20 6.03
CA ASP A 79 -2.95 -10.00 5.08
C ASP A 79 -1.87 -9.17 4.40
N ILE A 80 -0.74 -9.80 4.11
CA ILE A 80 0.37 -9.22 3.37
C ILE A 80 0.86 -10.25 2.36
N LYS A 81 0.80 -9.88 1.07
CA LYS A 81 1.40 -10.68 -0.01
C LYS A 81 2.55 -9.90 -0.61
N HIS A 82 3.54 -10.62 -1.10
CA HIS A 82 4.68 -10.03 -1.80
C HIS A 82 5.09 -10.94 -2.95
N SER A 83 5.15 -10.39 -4.15
CA SER A 83 5.61 -11.06 -5.38
C SER A 83 6.22 -10.01 -6.31
N ASP A 84 7.31 -10.35 -6.98
CA ASP A 84 7.87 -9.55 -8.09
C ASP A 84 8.11 -8.06 -7.76
N ASN A 85 8.61 -7.78 -6.55
CA ASN A 85 8.84 -6.43 -5.99
C ASN A 85 7.57 -5.60 -5.77
N ILE A 86 6.43 -6.26 -5.65
CA ILE A 86 5.13 -5.66 -5.41
C ILE A 86 4.59 -6.30 -4.15
N PHE A 87 4.13 -5.47 -3.22
CA PHE A 87 3.41 -5.97 -2.06
C PHE A 87 1.97 -5.51 -2.10
N SER A 88 1.09 -6.38 -1.62
CA SER A 88 -0.29 -6.03 -1.34
C SER A 88 -0.55 -6.17 0.14
N ILE A 89 -1.27 -5.21 0.72
CA ILE A 89 -1.69 -5.24 2.12
C ILE A 89 -3.20 -5.13 2.16
N VAL A 90 -3.84 -6.02 2.90
CA VAL A 90 -5.24 -5.91 3.28
C VAL A 90 -5.30 -5.46 4.73
N CYS A 91 -5.94 -4.33 4.97
CA CYS A 91 -6.11 -3.74 6.28
C CYS A 91 -7.59 -3.55 6.60
N LYS A 92 -7.92 -3.53 7.89
CA LYS A 92 -9.25 -3.22 8.40
C LYS A 92 -9.18 -2.02 9.35
N LYS A 93 -10.08 -1.05 9.20
CA LYS A 93 -10.21 0.04 10.18
C LYS A 93 -10.68 -0.57 11.49
N ARG A 94 -9.95 -0.27 12.57
CA ARG A 94 -10.34 -0.70 13.92
C ARG A 94 -11.72 -0.12 14.23
N GLY A 95 -12.67 -0.98 14.58
CA GLY A 95 -13.93 -0.52 15.15
C GLY A 95 -13.66 -0.03 16.56
N ILE A 96 -14.09 1.20 16.85
CA ILE A 96 -14.46 1.58 18.21
C ILE A 96 -15.88 1.02 18.42
#